data_AF-V2YKF8-F1
#
_entry.id   AF-V2YKF8-F1
#
_cell.length_a   1.000
_cell.length_b   1.000
_cell.length_c   1.000
_cell.angle_alpha   90.00
_cell.angle_beta   90.00
_cell.angle_gamma   90.00
#
_symmetry.space_group_name_H-M   'P 1'
#
loop_
_entity.id
_entity.type
_entity.pdbx_description
1 polymer ?
#
loop_
_entity_poly.entity_id
_entity_poly.type
_entity_poly.pdbx_seq_one_letter_code
_entity_poly.pdbx_strand_id
1 'polypeptide(L)'
;MSSHFFRLFYRTAQPCLRQSQPQCQHRTISYSLPRASELSPEPATAEEVAQAKAADEAVKARLEADSEGRDEYATINVPKSFTRFMEEGYIQRLRTSGTRNWLPARLGTRRPFPLNPTFNPPPPISDAQKTEMYQLFMEDPKKNSVRALSQRYHVSLKRVDAILRLKGMEHAWVKEKKPLQTGFVRGMERILGVPTFKPKSKPAVPDGRDPRYDAYEADSLEELEQRDAARQRYQRMYWETLDEGGSAPVAPAAVEHAKKMAIRLAQKAIQEKNAKFLPTIADTDFIKWSKDPVVISTKPGRPAIHFVDVGAKYVDATAEMKRLASAGRRSRYRLKKAAEKQIA
;
A
#
# COMPACT_ATOMS: atom_id res chain seq x y z
N MET A 1 4.55 -68.33 -22.44
CA MET A 1 5.10 -66.99 -22.79
C MET A 1 3.96 -65.99 -22.65
N SER A 2 3.65 -65.64 -21.41
CA SER A 2 3.95 -64.36 -20.74
C SER A 2 2.96 -63.26 -21.12
N SER A 3 1.90 -63.18 -20.31
CA SER A 3 0.91 -62.11 -20.23
C SER A 3 1.49 -60.93 -19.46
N HIS A 4 1.31 -59.71 -19.97
CA HIS A 4 1.68 -58.50 -19.25
C HIS A 4 0.46 -57.66 -18.85
N PHE A 5 0.31 -57.66 -17.53
CA PHE A 5 -0.60 -56.96 -16.64
C PHE A 5 -0.72 -55.45 -16.91
N PHE A 6 -1.97 -55.00 -16.94
CA PHE A 6 -2.37 -53.64 -16.59
C PHE A 6 -2.00 -53.36 -15.12
N ARG A 7 -1.21 -52.30 -14.87
CA ARG A 7 -1.05 -51.71 -13.53
C ARG A 7 -1.89 -50.45 -13.40
N LEU A 8 -3.03 -50.60 -12.73
CA LEU A 8 -3.82 -49.52 -12.16
C LEU A 8 -3.06 -48.95 -10.93
N PHE A 9 -2.65 -47.68 -10.99
CA PHE A 9 -2.20 -46.95 -9.82
C PHE A 9 -3.40 -46.33 -9.10
N TYR A 10 -3.78 -46.94 -7.97
CA TYR A 10 -4.62 -46.32 -6.96
C TYR A 10 -3.81 -45.26 -6.21
N ARG A 11 -4.16 -43.98 -6.36
CA ARG A 11 -3.72 -42.92 -5.44
C ARG A 11 -4.83 -42.69 -4.41
N THR A 12 -4.56 -43.11 -3.19
CA THR A 12 -5.33 -42.82 -1.99
C THR A 12 -5.23 -41.32 -1.67
N ALA A 13 -6.37 -40.63 -1.73
CA ALA A 13 -6.48 -39.26 -1.24
C ALA A 13 -6.65 -39.31 0.29
N GLN A 14 -5.59 -39.00 1.04
CA GLN A 14 -5.71 -38.69 2.46
C GLN A 14 -6.26 -37.27 2.64
N PRO A 15 -7.27 -37.05 3.50
CA PRO A 15 -7.76 -35.72 3.81
C PRO A 15 -6.78 -34.99 4.74
N CYS A 16 -6.28 -33.84 4.29
CA CYS A 16 -5.45 -32.94 5.07
C CYS A 16 -6.26 -32.36 6.23
N LEU A 17 -5.87 -32.67 7.47
CA LEU A 17 -6.38 -32.03 8.68
C LEU A 17 -6.01 -30.55 8.68
N ARG A 18 -7.02 -29.71 8.47
CA ARG A 18 -6.95 -28.25 8.51
C ARG A 18 -6.80 -27.81 9.97
N GLN A 19 -5.58 -27.48 10.39
CA GLN A 19 -5.35 -26.81 11.67
C GLN A 19 -6.05 -25.44 11.65
N SER A 20 -6.99 -25.25 12.58
CA SER A 20 -7.66 -23.98 12.84
C SER A 20 -6.64 -22.97 13.35
N GLN A 21 -6.51 -21.83 12.65
CA GLN A 21 -5.72 -20.70 13.13
C GLN A 21 -6.38 -20.09 14.39
N PRO A 22 -5.59 -19.66 15.39
CA PRO A 22 -6.12 -18.93 16.53
C PRO A 22 -6.63 -17.55 16.09
N GLN A 23 -7.81 -17.20 16.59
CA GLN A 23 -8.46 -15.91 16.35
C GLN A 23 -7.57 -14.77 16.88
N CYS A 24 -7.11 -13.91 15.97
CA CYS A 24 -6.53 -12.61 16.33
C CYS A 24 -7.60 -11.76 17.02
N GLN A 25 -7.43 -11.50 18.31
CA GLN A 25 -8.24 -10.52 19.03
C GLN A 25 -7.85 -9.12 18.54
N HIS A 26 -8.75 -8.48 17.80
CA HIS A 26 -8.66 -7.06 17.47
C HIS A 26 -8.73 -6.24 18.76
N ARG A 27 -7.61 -5.66 19.19
CA ARG A 27 -7.63 -4.54 20.14
C ARG A 27 -8.16 -3.31 19.42
N THR A 28 -9.41 -2.97 19.68
CA THR A 28 -9.99 -1.67 19.33
C THR A 28 -9.40 -0.60 20.25
N ILE A 29 -8.59 0.30 19.70
CA ILE A 29 -8.21 1.55 20.37
C ILE A 29 -9.28 2.58 20.02
N SER A 30 -10.11 2.96 20.99
CA SER A 30 -11.06 4.05 20.86
C SER A 30 -10.34 5.38 21.08
N TYR A 31 -10.25 6.23 20.05
CA TYR A 31 -9.89 7.63 20.21
C TYR A 31 -11.17 8.44 20.41
N SER A 32 -11.31 9.08 21.56
CA SER A 32 -12.23 10.20 21.76
C SER A 32 -11.59 11.46 21.18
N LEU A 33 -12.25 12.09 20.19
CA LEU A 33 -11.86 13.41 19.71
C LEU A 33 -12.11 14.46 20.81
N PRO A 34 -11.15 15.36 21.08
CA PRO A 34 -11.44 16.50 21.94
C PRO A 34 -12.40 17.45 21.23
N ARG A 35 -13.38 17.93 21.99
CA ARG A 35 -14.34 18.96 21.59
C ARG A 35 -13.57 20.25 21.35
N ALA A 36 -13.66 20.78 20.13
CA ALA A 36 -13.12 22.09 19.80
C ALA A 36 -13.83 23.16 20.64
N SER A 37 -13.13 23.71 21.63
CA SER A 37 -13.48 24.98 22.22
C SER A 37 -12.80 26.07 21.41
N GLU A 38 -13.61 27.03 20.99
CA GLU A 38 -13.23 28.37 20.55
C GLU A 38 -12.08 28.91 21.38
N LEU A 39 -11.04 29.43 20.71
CA LEU A 39 -10.16 30.55 21.11
C LEU A 39 -8.95 30.53 20.17
N SER A 40 -8.94 31.43 19.18
CA SER A 40 -7.70 31.82 18.51
C SER A 40 -6.82 32.53 19.53
N PRO A 41 -5.53 32.16 19.69
CA PRO A 41 -4.63 32.92 20.53
C PRO A 41 -4.30 34.26 19.86
N GLU A 42 -4.59 35.35 20.56
CA GLU A 42 -4.07 36.68 20.23
C GLU A 42 -2.53 36.67 20.26
N PRO A 43 -1.85 37.58 19.53
CA PRO A 43 -0.39 37.60 19.51
C PRO A 43 0.18 37.81 20.91
N ALA A 44 1.13 36.96 21.30
CA ALA A 44 1.75 36.94 22.62
C ALA A 44 2.27 38.34 23.00
N THR A 45 1.91 38.77 24.21
CA THR A 45 2.36 40.05 24.76
C THR A 45 3.86 40.02 25.06
N ALA A 46 4.53 41.18 25.04
CA ALA A 46 5.99 41.25 25.21
C ALA A 46 6.48 40.63 26.53
N GLU A 47 5.61 40.59 27.55
CA GLU A 47 5.88 39.96 28.84
C GLU A 47 5.85 38.42 28.74
N GLU A 48 4.97 37.83 27.94
CA GLU A 48 4.91 36.38 27.71
C GLU A 48 6.12 35.89 26.90
N VAL A 49 6.60 36.70 25.95
CA VAL A 49 7.83 36.41 25.21
C VAL A 49 9.07 36.48 26.11
N ALA A 50 9.08 37.40 27.08
CA ALA A 50 10.16 37.49 28.08
C ALA A 50 10.12 36.29 29.04
N GLN A 51 8.93 35.86 29.47
CA GLN A 51 8.76 34.67 30.31
C GLN A 51 9.13 33.38 29.57
N ALA A 52 8.81 33.26 28.28
CA ALA A 52 9.21 32.12 27.45
C ALA A 52 10.73 32.06 27.26
N LYS A 53 11.40 33.21 27.06
CA LYS A 53 12.87 33.27 26.99
C LYS A 53 13.55 32.93 28.32
N ALA A 54 12.99 33.39 29.44
CA ALA A 54 13.48 33.04 30.76
C ALA A 54 13.26 31.54 31.06
N ALA A 55 12.16 30.96 30.59
CA ALA A 55 11.90 29.52 30.69
C ALA A 55 12.87 28.71 29.82
N ASP A 56 13.17 29.16 28.60
CA ASP A 56 14.15 28.51 27.71
C ASP A 56 15.58 28.62 28.27
N GLU A 57 15.95 29.76 28.87
CA GLU A 57 17.24 29.90 29.57
C GLU A 57 17.31 29.03 30.84
N ALA A 58 16.21 28.89 31.59
CA ALA A 58 16.15 28.00 32.74
C ALA A 58 16.21 26.51 32.33
N VAL A 59 15.60 26.14 31.20
CA VAL A 59 15.69 24.78 30.63
C VAL A 59 17.09 24.51 30.11
N LYS A 60 17.73 25.49 29.48
CA LYS A 60 19.12 25.39 29.02
C LYS A 60 20.10 25.27 30.18
N ALA A 61 19.94 26.08 31.24
CA ALA A 61 20.73 25.97 32.46
C ALA A 61 20.53 24.62 33.17
N ARG A 62 19.31 24.06 33.13
CA ARG A 62 19.01 22.73 33.68
C ARG A 62 19.62 21.60 32.84
N LEU A 63 19.62 21.73 31.51
CA LEU A 63 20.30 20.80 30.59
C LEU A 63 21.83 20.87 30.72
N GLU A 64 22.39 22.05 30.98
CA GLU A 64 23.82 22.23 31.26
C GLU A 64 24.19 21.65 32.64
N ALA A 65 23.36 21.82 33.67
CA ALA A 65 23.55 21.18 34.98
C ALA A 65 23.40 19.64 34.94
N ASP A 66 22.49 19.10 34.11
CA ASP A 66 22.37 17.65 33.88
C ASP A 66 23.53 17.09 33.02
N SER A 67 24.31 17.94 32.36
CA SER A 67 25.50 17.53 31.58
C SER A 67 26.77 17.38 32.43
N GLU A 68 26.84 18.05 33.58
CA GLU A 68 27.98 17.96 34.52
C GLU A 68 27.88 16.76 35.49
N GLY A 69 26.75 16.05 35.52
CA GLY A 69 26.54 14.81 36.28
C GLY A 69 26.67 13.51 35.46
N ARG A 70 27.17 13.58 34.22
CA ARG A 70 27.11 12.49 33.23
C ARG A 70 28.46 11.81 32.94
N ASP A 71 29.42 11.91 33.84
CA ASP A 71 30.64 11.07 33.80
C ASP A 71 30.53 9.78 34.63
N GLU A 72 29.38 9.54 35.28
CA GLU A 72 29.13 8.34 36.08
C GLU A 72 28.44 7.19 35.30
N TYR A 73 28.32 7.31 33.98
CA TYR A 73 28.02 6.14 33.14
C TYR A 73 29.28 5.32 32.99
N ALA A 74 29.53 4.48 33.99
CA ALA A 74 30.19 3.20 33.91
C ALA A 74 31.19 3.09 32.76
N THR A 75 32.47 3.09 33.09
CA THR A 75 33.45 2.25 32.39
C THR A 75 32.86 0.85 32.32
N ILE A 76 32.09 0.59 31.25
CA ILE A 76 31.60 -0.73 30.89
C ILE A 76 32.88 -1.56 30.89
N ASN A 77 32.93 -2.59 31.72
CA ASN A 77 34.12 -3.42 31.85
C ASN A 77 34.29 -4.18 30.52
N VAL A 78 34.89 -3.51 29.54
CA VAL A 78 35.04 -4.01 28.19
C VAL A 78 35.98 -5.19 28.30
N PRO A 79 35.55 -6.41 27.93
CA PRO A 79 36.41 -7.56 28.02
C PRO A 79 37.71 -7.31 27.26
N LYS A 80 38.86 -7.64 27.86
CA LYS A 80 40.19 -7.50 27.22
C LYS A 80 40.28 -8.26 25.89
N SER A 81 39.44 -9.28 25.70
CA SER A 81 39.28 -9.99 24.43
C SER A 81 38.68 -9.11 23.33
N PHE A 82 37.73 -8.24 23.66
CA PHE A 82 37.11 -7.32 22.72
C PHE A 82 38.05 -6.18 22.33
N THR A 83 38.80 -5.61 23.29
CA THR A 83 39.80 -4.58 22.98
C THR A 83 40.88 -5.14 22.05
N ARG A 84 41.38 -6.35 22.35
CA ARG A 84 42.30 -7.08 21.46
C ARG A 84 41.73 -7.27 20.06
N PHE A 85 40.46 -7.70 19.95
CA PHE A 85 39.79 -7.85 18.66
C PHE A 85 39.68 -6.51 17.89
N MET A 86 39.39 -5.41 18.57
CA MET A 86 39.29 -4.07 17.93
C MET A 86 40.65 -3.51 17.51
N GLU A 87 41.71 -3.86 18.23
CA GLU A 87 43.09 -3.50 17.94
C GLU A 87 43.72 -4.37 16.85
N GLU A 88 43.16 -5.54 16.57
CA GLU A 88 43.60 -6.37 15.45
C GLU A 88 43.56 -5.55 14.14
N GLY A 89 44.67 -5.59 13.40
CA GLY A 89 44.83 -4.85 12.12
C GLY A 89 43.79 -5.22 11.05
N TYR A 90 42.93 -6.21 11.31
CA TYR A 90 41.74 -6.49 10.52
C TYR A 90 40.64 -5.43 10.69
N ILE A 91 40.29 -5.08 11.93
CA ILE A 91 39.27 -4.07 12.22
C ILE A 91 39.74 -2.69 11.77
N GLN A 92 41.04 -2.41 11.90
CA GLN A 92 41.63 -1.18 11.38
C GLN A 92 41.47 -1.04 9.86
N ARG A 93 41.65 -2.14 9.09
CA ARG A 93 41.41 -2.17 7.63
C ARG A 93 39.94 -2.05 7.24
N LEU A 94 39.02 -2.55 8.07
CA LEU A 94 37.59 -2.30 7.87
C LEU A 94 37.24 -0.81 8.06
N ARG A 95 37.95 -0.12 8.96
CA ARG A 95 37.83 1.34 9.15
C ARG A 95 38.48 2.13 8.01
N THR A 96 39.58 1.63 7.42
CA THR A 96 40.26 2.30 6.31
C THR A 96 39.55 2.01 4.99
N SER A 97 38.76 2.99 4.56
CA SER A 97 37.86 3.02 3.39
C SER A 97 38.23 2.13 2.18
N GLY A 98 37.65 0.93 2.11
CA GLY A 98 37.47 0.17 0.87
C GLY A 98 35.98 0.12 0.51
N THR A 99 35.68 -0.03 -0.78
CA THR A 99 34.30 -0.13 -1.26
C THR A 99 33.67 -1.43 -0.77
N ARG A 100 32.53 -1.36 -0.06
CA ARG A 100 31.75 -2.51 0.39
C ARG A 100 32.53 -3.49 1.28
N ASN A 101 33.30 -2.93 2.21
CA ASN A 101 34.10 -3.66 3.21
C ASN A 101 33.22 -4.23 4.33
N TRP A 102 32.65 -5.41 4.11
CA TRP A 102 31.84 -6.12 5.11
C TRP A 102 32.66 -7.03 6.01
N LEU A 103 32.15 -7.33 7.21
CA LEU A 103 32.82 -8.16 8.23
C LEU A 103 33.28 -9.56 7.74
N PRO A 104 32.58 -10.26 6.82
CA PRO A 104 33.06 -11.54 6.31
C PRO A 104 33.82 -11.42 4.98
N ALA A 105 34.28 -10.22 4.58
CA ALA A 105 35.01 -10.03 3.31
C ALA A 105 36.27 -10.91 3.20
N ARG A 106 36.92 -11.25 4.33
CA ARG A 106 38.07 -12.17 4.37
C ARG A 106 37.70 -13.62 4.01
N LEU A 107 36.45 -14.04 4.21
CA LEU A 107 35.95 -15.36 3.78
C LEU A 107 35.64 -15.40 2.27
N GLY A 108 36.03 -14.38 1.50
CA GLY A 108 35.72 -14.27 0.07
C GLY A 108 34.25 -13.96 -0.21
N THR A 109 33.45 -13.70 0.83
CA THR A 109 32.03 -13.42 0.69
C THR A 109 31.78 -11.92 0.63
N ARG A 110 31.17 -11.47 -0.47
CA ARG A 110 30.50 -10.17 -0.52
C ARG A 110 29.13 -10.34 0.13
N ARG A 111 29.06 -10.49 1.46
CA ARG A 111 27.79 -10.42 2.22
C ARG A 111 27.98 -9.61 3.51
N PRO A 112 26.98 -8.86 3.98
CA PRO A 112 27.10 -8.07 5.20
C PRO A 112 27.09 -8.93 6.46
N PHE A 113 26.29 -10.01 6.47
CA PHE A 113 26.12 -10.88 7.63
C PHE A 113 26.64 -12.28 7.33
N PRO A 114 27.58 -12.82 8.14
CA PRO A 114 28.13 -14.15 7.91
C PRO A 114 27.08 -15.27 8.06
N LEU A 115 26.15 -15.11 9.00
CA LEU A 115 25.14 -16.12 9.33
C LEU A 115 23.86 -16.00 8.49
N ASN A 116 23.70 -14.93 7.73
CA ASN A 116 22.53 -14.74 6.87
C ASN A 116 22.94 -14.66 5.39
N PRO A 117 23.02 -15.81 4.71
CA PRO A 117 23.43 -15.86 3.31
C PRO A 117 22.41 -15.24 2.36
N THR A 118 21.12 -15.17 2.70
CA THR A 118 20.08 -14.67 1.78
C THR A 118 20.09 -13.15 1.67
N PHE A 119 20.56 -12.46 2.70
CA PHE A 119 20.63 -11.01 2.70
C PHE A 119 21.89 -10.51 1.99
N ASN A 120 21.74 -10.18 0.70
CA ASN A 120 22.79 -9.55 -0.11
C ASN A 120 22.24 -8.27 -0.77
N PRO A 121 22.34 -7.11 -0.11
CA PRO A 121 21.74 -5.89 -0.63
C PRO A 121 22.42 -5.46 -1.93
N PRO A 122 21.67 -5.13 -3.01
CA PRO A 122 22.25 -4.58 -4.22
C PRO A 122 22.87 -3.20 -3.95
N PRO A 123 23.86 -2.77 -4.75
CA PRO A 123 24.42 -1.43 -4.60
C PRO A 123 23.34 -0.37 -4.87
N PRO A 124 23.35 0.76 -4.15
CA PRO A 124 22.39 1.83 -4.40
C PRO A 124 22.65 2.53 -5.73
N ILE A 125 21.63 3.24 -6.21
CA ILE A 125 21.71 4.08 -7.41
C ILE A 125 22.55 5.32 -7.09
N SER A 126 23.45 5.68 -8.00
CA SER A 126 24.27 6.89 -7.87
C SER A 126 23.45 8.18 -7.92
N ASP A 127 23.91 9.19 -7.22
CA ASP A 127 23.33 10.53 -7.19
C ASP A 127 23.37 11.19 -8.57
N ALA A 128 24.45 10.98 -9.33
CA ALA A 128 24.57 11.42 -10.72
C ALA A 128 23.45 10.83 -11.61
N GLN A 129 23.18 9.53 -11.49
CA GLN A 129 22.10 8.87 -12.23
C GLN A 129 20.73 9.40 -11.80
N LYS A 130 20.49 9.60 -10.50
CA LYS A 130 19.23 10.17 -10.00
C LYS A 130 18.98 11.57 -10.56
N THR A 131 20.04 12.38 -10.63
CA THR A 131 20.00 13.74 -11.15
C THR A 131 19.69 13.75 -12.65
N GLU A 132 20.33 12.88 -13.43
CA GLU A 132 20.03 12.74 -14.87
C GLU A 132 18.58 12.30 -15.11
N MET A 133 18.09 11.30 -14.36
CA MET A 133 16.69 10.85 -14.45
C MET A 133 15.70 11.98 -14.18
N TYR A 134 16.00 12.82 -13.17
CA TYR A 134 15.19 13.98 -12.83
C TYR A 134 15.23 15.05 -13.94
N GLN A 135 16.41 15.37 -14.47
CA GLN A 135 16.57 16.33 -15.56
C GLN A 135 15.79 15.90 -16.80
N LEU A 136 15.94 14.64 -17.24
CA LEU A 136 15.21 14.10 -18.38
C LEU A 136 13.68 14.16 -18.18
N PHE A 137 13.21 13.88 -16.96
CA PHE A 137 11.79 13.98 -16.64
C PHE A 137 11.28 15.44 -16.69
N MET A 138 12.07 16.39 -16.18
CA MET A 138 11.74 17.82 -16.21
C MET A 138 11.77 18.41 -17.63
N GLU A 139 12.67 17.93 -18.50
CA GLU A 139 12.76 18.37 -19.90
C GLU A 139 11.51 18.00 -20.72
N ASP A 140 11.11 16.72 -20.68
CA ASP A 140 10.00 16.20 -21.49
C ASP A 140 9.23 15.11 -20.73
N PRO A 141 8.24 15.45 -19.87
CA PRO A 141 7.50 14.47 -19.07
C PRO A 141 6.72 13.44 -19.90
N LYS A 142 6.30 13.82 -21.11
CA LYS A 142 5.55 12.95 -22.04
C LYS A 142 6.44 11.88 -22.67
N LYS A 143 7.65 12.26 -23.11
CA LYS A 143 8.60 11.33 -23.75
C LYS A 143 9.36 10.52 -22.71
N ASN A 144 9.81 11.17 -21.63
CA ASN A 144 10.53 10.58 -20.53
C ASN A 144 9.57 10.28 -19.37
N SER A 145 8.45 9.61 -19.66
CA SER A 145 7.52 9.19 -18.62
C SER A 145 8.19 8.27 -17.58
N VAL A 146 7.60 8.15 -16.39
CA VAL A 146 8.11 7.26 -15.32
C VAL A 146 8.37 5.84 -15.83
N ARG A 147 7.47 5.32 -16.69
CA ARG A 147 7.60 4.01 -17.32
C ARG A 147 8.76 3.97 -18.32
N ALA A 148 8.94 5.01 -19.14
CA ALA A 148 10.06 5.10 -20.07
C ALA A 148 11.41 5.16 -19.33
N LEU A 149 11.51 5.94 -18.25
CA LEU A 149 12.71 6.03 -17.42
C LEU A 149 13.02 4.72 -16.70
N SER A 150 12.01 4.09 -16.08
CA SER A 150 12.12 2.76 -15.47
C SER A 150 12.68 1.75 -16.46
N GLN A 151 12.18 1.78 -17.69
CA GLN A 151 12.68 0.93 -18.74
C GLN A 151 14.14 1.26 -19.10
N ARG A 152 14.46 2.52 -19.39
CA ARG A 152 15.82 2.90 -19.81
C ARG A 152 16.90 2.56 -18.78
N TYR A 153 16.62 2.73 -17.50
CA TYR A 153 17.59 2.56 -16.42
C TYR A 153 17.47 1.22 -15.66
N HIS A 154 16.51 0.36 -16.04
CA HIS A 154 16.17 -0.89 -15.33
C HIS A 154 15.93 -0.69 -13.83
N VAL A 155 15.13 0.32 -13.52
CA VAL A 155 14.75 0.66 -12.15
C VAL A 155 13.24 0.46 -12.00
N SER A 156 12.77 -0.08 -10.88
CA SER A 156 11.32 -0.26 -10.64
C SER A 156 10.56 1.07 -10.68
N LEU A 157 9.30 1.04 -11.11
CA LEU A 157 8.48 2.24 -11.29
C LEU A 157 8.38 3.08 -10.01
N LYS A 158 8.19 2.42 -8.87
CA LYS A 158 8.19 3.04 -7.54
C LYS A 158 9.48 3.75 -7.22
N ARG A 159 10.62 3.12 -7.53
CA ARG A 159 11.93 3.68 -7.22
C ARG A 159 12.19 4.90 -8.09
N VAL A 160 11.78 4.90 -9.36
CA VAL A 160 11.82 6.09 -10.23
C VAL A 160 10.99 7.23 -9.64
N ASP A 161 9.75 6.96 -9.27
CA ASP A 161 8.87 7.99 -8.71
C ASP A 161 9.39 8.55 -7.38
N ALA A 162 9.94 7.70 -6.50
CA ALA A 162 10.60 8.15 -5.27
C ALA A 162 11.81 9.04 -5.56
N ILE A 163 12.62 8.71 -6.57
CA ILE A 163 13.75 9.54 -7.01
C ILE A 163 13.27 10.92 -7.43
N LEU A 164 12.22 10.98 -8.27
CA LEU A 164 11.67 12.25 -8.75
C LEU A 164 11.16 13.13 -7.60
N ARG A 165 10.49 12.53 -6.61
CA ARG A 165 10.01 13.25 -5.42
C ARG A 165 11.15 13.80 -4.57
N LEU A 166 12.13 12.96 -4.24
CA LEU A 166 13.26 13.35 -3.39
C LEU A 166 14.13 14.41 -4.05
N LYS A 167 14.36 14.31 -5.38
CA LYS A 167 15.06 15.34 -6.14
C LYS A 167 14.27 16.64 -6.24
N GLY A 168 12.94 16.57 -6.41
CA GLY A 168 12.09 17.76 -6.33
C GLY A 168 12.20 18.50 -4.99
N MET A 169 12.22 17.75 -3.88
CA MET A 169 12.43 18.32 -2.54
C MET A 169 13.84 18.91 -2.37
N GLU A 170 14.87 18.24 -2.90
CA GLU A 170 16.24 18.78 -2.92
C GLU A 170 16.30 20.12 -3.65
N HIS A 171 15.66 20.24 -4.82
CA HIS A 171 15.57 21.51 -5.55
C HIS A 171 14.82 22.60 -4.77
N ALA A 172 13.76 22.25 -4.05
CA ALA A 172 13.06 23.19 -3.16
C ALA A 172 13.99 23.69 -2.04
N TRP A 173 14.76 22.80 -1.41
CA TRP A 173 15.74 23.19 -0.39
C TRP A 173 16.87 24.06 -0.92
N VAL A 174 17.34 23.80 -2.14
CA VAL A 174 18.30 24.66 -2.83
C VAL A 174 17.71 26.05 -3.06
N LYS A 175 16.45 26.14 -3.48
CA LYS A 175 15.73 27.41 -3.66
C LYS A 175 15.56 28.17 -2.33
N GLU A 176 15.30 27.47 -1.25
CA GLU A 176 15.24 27.98 0.13
C GLU A 176 16.63 28.28 0.74
N LYS A 177 17.72 28.04 -0.01
CA LYS A 177 19.12 28.20 0.44
C LYS A 177 19.48 27.39 1.70
N LYS A 178 18.80 26.26 1.92
CA LYS A 178 19.16 25.32 2.99
C LYS A 178 20.44 24.56 2.60
N PRO A 179 21.42 24.41 3.52
CA PRO A 179 22.67 23.72 3.20
C PRO A 179 22.46 22.21 3.01
N LEU A 180 22.91 21.68 1.87
CA LEU A 180 22.85 20.24 1.56
C LEU A 180 24.13 19.51 1.98
N GLN A 181 23.98 18.30 2.52
CA GLN A 181 25.09 17.45 2.98
C GLN A 181 25.73 16.64 1.84
N THR A 182 26.27 17.31 0.83
CA THR A 182 26.86 16.64 -0.36
C THR A 182 28.11 15.82 -0.05
N GLY A 183 28.91 16.23 0.95
CA GLY A 183 30.08 15.48 1.41
C GLY A 183 29.70 14.11 1.98
N PHE A 184 28.61 14.04 2.73
CA PHE A 184 28.08 12.80 3.28
C PHE A 184 27.64 11.84 2.16
N VAL A 185 26.93 12.37 1.14
CA VAL A 185 26.51 11.58 -0.03
C VAL A 185 27.72 10.93 -0.71
N ARG A 186 28.77 11.71 -1.02
CA ARG A 186 30.00 11.18 -1.65
C ARG A 186 30.68 10.11 -0.81
N GLY A 187 30.74 10.29 0.51
CA GLY A 187 31.27 9.29 1.44
C GLY A 187 30.48 7.99 1.43
N MET A 188 29.15 8.10 1.47
CA MET A 188 28.25 6.94 1.45
C MET A 188 28.29 6.17 0.13
N GLU A 189 28.35 6.86 -1.01
CA GLU A 189 28.48 6.20 -2.31
C GLU A 189 29.76 5.38 -2.42
N ARG A 190 30.87 5.92 -1.89
CA ARG A 190 32.15 5.22 -1.81
C ARG A 190 32.06 3.99 -0.91
N ILE A 191 31.49 4.12 0.28
CA ILE A 191 31.37 3.00 1.24
C ILE A 191 30.47 1.88 0.70
N LEU A 192 29.34 2.24 0.08
CA LEU A 192 28.38 1.27 -0.45
C LEU A 192 28.80 0.66 -1.79
N GLY A 193 29.87 1.16 -2.41
CA GLY A 193 30.40 0.64 -3.67
C GLY A 193 29.45 0.89 -4.84
N VAL A 194 28.90 2.10 -4.91
CA VAL A 194 28.00 2.52 -5.99
C VAL A 194 28.76 2.50 -7.33
N PRO A 195 28.19 1.91 -8.40
CA PRO A 195 28.83 1.92 -9.71
C PRO A 195 28.93 3.34 -10.25
N THR A 196 30.06 3.67 -10.89
CA THR A 196 30.23 4.96 -11.55
C THR A 196 29.27 5.06 -12.72
N PHE A 197 28.40 6.07 -12.66
CA PHE A 197 27.39 6.26 -13.69
C PHE A 197 28.00 6.95 -14.90
N LYS A 198 27.83 6.36 -16.08
CA LYS A 198 28.20 6.95 -17.37
C LYS A 198 26.93 7.22 -18.17
N PRO A 199 26.60 8.49 -18.46
CA PRO A 199 25.41 8.82 -19.25
C PRO A 199 25.49 8.14 -20.61
N LYS A 200 24.35 7.66 -21.13
CA LYS A 200 24.21 6.95 -22.42
C LYS A 200 24.90 5.59 -22.54
N SER A 201 25.57 5.10 -21.50
CA SER A 201 26.06 3.72 -21.49
C SER A 201 24.87 2.77 -21.36
N LYS A 202 24.79 1.75 -22.23
CA LYS A 202 23.84 0.65 -21.98
C LYS A 202 24.26 0.00 -20.67
N PRO A 203 23.33 -0.20 -19.72
CA PRO A 203 23.65 -0.86 -18.46
C PRO A 203 24.26 -2.23 -18.78
N ALA A 204 25.49 -2.43 -18.30
CA ALA A 204 26.22 -3.67 -18.51
C ALA A 204 25.48 -4.79 -17.79
N VAL A 205 24.89 -5.71 -18.54
CA VAL A 205 24.20 -6.88 -18.01
C VAL A 205 25.25 -7.92 -17.64
N PRO A 206 25.43 -8.27 -16.36
CA PRO A 206 26.27 -9.39 -16.00
C PRO A 206 25.47 -10.67 -16.27
N ASP A 207 26.01 -11.55 -17.11
CA ASP A 207 25.69 -12.99 -17.14
C ASP A 207 24.28 -13.40 -17.60
N GLY A 208 23.78 -12.86 -18.71
CA GLY A 208 22.65 -13.46 -19.46
C GLY A 208 21.30 -13.54 -18.73
N ARG A 209 21.21 -13.05 -17.49
CA ARG A 209 19.96 -12.82 -16.75
C ARG A 209 19.37 -11.48 -17.18
N ASP A 210 18.05 -11.42 -17.29
CA ASP A 210 17.38 -10.14 -17.57
C ASP A 210 17.74 -9.15 -16.44
N PRO A 211 18.43 -8.03 -16.74
CA PRO A 211 18.80 -7.03 -15.74
C PRO A 211 17.58 -6.43 -15.02
N ARG A 212 16.36 -6.67 -15.53
CA ARG A 212 15.10 -6.26 -14.91
C ARG A 212 14.44 -7.31 -14.03
N TYR A 213 14.98 -8.50 -13.86
CA TYR A 213 14.27 -9.57 -13.14
C TYR A 213 13.73 -9.09 -11.77
N ASP A 214 14.60 -8.45 -10.97
CA ASP A 214 14.24 -7.90 -9.65
C ASP A 214 13.24 -6.74 -9.73
N ALA A 215 13.33 -5.91 -10.79
CA ALA A 215 12.44 -4.77 -10.97
C ALA A 215 11.04 -5.21 -11.45
N TYR A 216 10.99 -6.21 -12.33
CA TYR A 216 9.75 -6.78 -12.86
C TYR A 216 8.97 -7.55 -11.78
N GLU A 217 9.67 -8.35 -10.96
CA GLU A 217 9.05 -9.03 -9.83
C GLU A 217 8.47 -8.03 -8.83
N ALA A 218 9.21 -6.95 -8.53
CA ALA A 218 8.72 -5.88 -7.65
C ALA A 218 7.49 -5.16 -8.20
N ASP A 219 7.49 -4.81 -9.48
CA ASP A 219 6.37 -4.11 -10.12
C ASP A 219 5.14 -5.03 -10.26
N SER A 220 5.32 -6.32 -10.61
CA SER A 220 4.22 -7.29 -10.72
C SER A 220 3.55 -7.63 -9.38
N LEU A 221 4.33 -7.76 -8.31
CA LEU A 221 3.81 -7.99 -6.96
C LEU A 221 2.96 -6.80 -6.51
N GLU A 222 3.37 -5.57 -6.83
CA GLU A 222 2.58 -4.37 -6.51
C GLU A 222 1.27 -4.28 -7.27
N GLU A 223 1.28 -4.59 -8.58
CA GLU A 223 0.06 -4.63 -9.39
C GLU A 223 -0.95 -5.65 -8.81
N LEU A 224 -0.46 -6.80 -8.34
CA LEU A 224 -1.27 -7.81 -7.65
C LEU A 224 -1.82 -7.33 -6.30
N GLU A 225 -1.05 -6.55 -5.56
CA GLU A 225 -1.46 -5.99 -4.26
C GLU A 225 -2.39 -4.76 -4.38
N GLN A 226 -2.64 -4.23 -5.59
CA GLN A 226 -3.51 -3.06 -5.85
C GLN A 226 -3.20 -1.82 -4.98
N ARG A 227 -1.94 -1.66 -4.55
CA ARG A 227 -1.52 -0.52 -3.71
C ARG A 227 -1.55 0.83 -4.43
N ASP A 228 -1.74 0.85 -5.74
CA ASP A 228 -1.90 2.07 -6.54
C ASP A 228 -3.09 2.95 -6.11
N ALA A 229 -4.14 2.36 -5.53
CA ALA A 229 -5.27 3.11 -4.98
C ALA A 229 -4.85 3.99 -3.77
N ALA A 230 -3.92 3.51 -2.94
CA ALA A 230 -3.36 4.32 -1.85
C ALA A 230 -2.41 5.40 -2.39
N ARG A 231 -1.74 5.12 -3.51
CA ARG A 231 -0.81 6.03 -4.19
C ARG A 231 -1.49 7.29 -4.73
N GLN A 232 -2.68 7.14 -5.32
CA GLN A 232 -3.51 8.28 -5.77
C GLN A 232 -3.98 9.15 -4.59
N ARG A 233 -4.16 8.58 -3.38
CA ARG A 233 -4.48 9.34 -2.17
C ARG A 233 -3.30 10.20 -1.72
N TYR A 234 -2.07 9.68 -1.77
CA TYR A 234 -0.87 10.43 -1.37
C TYR A 234 -0.37 11.42 -2.43
N GLN A 235 -0.54 11.14 -3.73
CA GLN A 235 -0.21 12.09 -4.80
C GLN A 235 -1.01 13.40 -4.71
N ARG A 236 -2.25 13.35 -4.20
CA ARG A 236 -3.08 14.54 -3.96
C ARG A 236 -2.70 15.29 -2.68
N MET A 237 -2.36 14.57 -1.60
CA MET A 237 -2.07 15.19 -0.30
C MET A 237 -0.73 15.95 -0.25
N TYR A 238 0.22 15.62 -1.15
CA TYR A 238 1.57 16.22 -1.10
C TYR A 238 1.74 17.48 -1.98
N TRP A 239 0.75 17.86 -2.79
CA TRP A 239 0.87 18.98 -3.75
C TRP A 239 -0.19 20.08 -3.63
N GLU A 240 -1.12 20.00 -2.67
CA GLU A 240 -1.89 21.18 -2.25
C GLU A 240 -1.27 21.65 -0.94
N THR A 241 -0.80 22.89 -0.89
CA THR A 241 -0.62 23.59 0.39
C THR A 241 -1.97 23.55 1.08
N LEU A 242 -2.13 22.69 2.08
CA LEU A 242 -3.29 22.73 2.96
C LEU A 242 -3.22 24.07 3.68
N ASP A 243 -4.01 25.02 3.22
CA ASP A 243 -4.37 26.20 3.99
C ASP A 243 -4.98 25.69 5.31
N GLU A 244 -4.36 26.05 6.43
CA GLU A 244 -4.63 25.54 7.79
C GLU A 244 -6.08 25.76 8.27
N GLY A 245 -6.92 26.44 7.47
CA GLY A 245 -8.33 26.72 7.74
C GLY A 245 -9.32 25.57 7.52
N GLY A 246 -8.86 24.34 7.25
CA GLY A 246 -9.74 23.16 7.20
C GLY A 246 -10.71 23.13 6.00
N SER A 247 -10.45 23.92 4.96
CA SER A 247 -11.20 23.79 3.70
C SER A 247 -10.88 22.44 3.06
N ALA A 248 -11.92 21.69 2.66
CA ALA A 248 -11.75 20.36 2.09
C ALA A 248 -10.94 20.41 0.77
N PRO A 249 -10.07 19.41 0.51
CA PRO A 249 -9.16 19.41 -0.64
C PRO A 249 -9.90 19.55 -1.97
N VAL A 250 -9.35 20.38 -2.87
CA VAL A 250 -9.98 20.83 -4.13
C VAL A 250 -9.84 19.76 -5.21
N ALA A 251 -10.53 18.63 -5.02
CA ALA A 251 -10.81 17.71 -6.12
C ALA A 251 -12.26 17.19 -6.09
N PRO A 252 -13.27 18.09 -6.12
CA PRO A 252 -14.69 17.69 -6.03
C PRO A 252 -15.10 16.78 -7.17
N ALA A 253 -14.70 17.07 -8.42
CA ALA A 253 -15.23 16.37 -9.59
C ALA A 253 -14.89 14.87 -9.63
N ALA A 254 -13.68 14.47 -9.25
CA ALA A 254 -13.27 13.06 -9.29
C ALA A 254 -13.88 12.24 -8.14
N VAL A 255 -14.02 12.83 -6.96
CA VAL A 255 -14.67 12.17 -5.80
C VAL A 255 -16.18 12.07 -6.03
N GLU A 256 -16.80 13.11 -6.57
CA GLU A 256 -18.19 13.07 -7.02
C GLU A 256 -18.41 12.05 -8.12
N HIS A 257 -17.50 11.96 -9.10
CA HIS A 257 -17.59 10.96 -10.16
C HIS A 257 -17.49 9.54 -9.59
N ALA A 258 -16.55 9.28 -8.67
CA ALA A 258 -16.41 7.99 -8.00
C ALA A 258 -17.67 7.65 -7.18
N LYS A 259 -18.24 8.62 -6.46
CA LYS A 259 -19.49 8.47 -5.70
C LYS A 259 -20.67 8.17 -6.63
N LYS A 260 -20.81 8.90 -7.73
CA LYS A 260 -21.84 8.67 -8.77
C LYS A 260 -21.70 7.28 -9.39
N MET A 261 -20.48 6.85 -9.70
CA MET A 261 -20.21 5.50 -10.22
C MET A 261 -20.58 4.40 -9.20
N ALA A 262 -20.21 4.56 -7.93
CA ALA A 262 -20.56 3.61 -6.88
C ALA A 262 -22.09 3.49 -6.70
N ILE A 263 -22.80 4.62 -6.71
CA ILE A 263 -24.28 4.64 -6.65
C ILE A 263 -24.87 3.90 -7.86
N ARG A 264 -24.36 4.17 -9.07
CA ARG A 264 -24.84 3.53 -10.31
C ARG A 264 -24.62 2.03 -10.30
N LEU A 265 -23.46 1.57 -9.83
CA LEU A 265 -23.16 0.13 -9.71
C LEU A 265 -24.07 -0.55 -8.68
N ALA A 266 -24.31 0.10 -7.54
CA ALA A 266 -25.23 -0.42 -6.53
C ALA A 266 -26.67 -0.52 -7.06
N GLN A 267 -27.15 0.50 -7.79
CA GLN A 267 -28.47 0.47 -8.43
C GLN A 267 -28.57 -0.65 -9.48
N LYS A 268 -27.54 -0.82 -10.31
CA LYS A 268 -27.49 -1.90 -11.31
C LYS A 268 -27.56 -3.29 -10.65
N ALA A 269 -26.81 -3.50 -9.56
CA ALA A 269 -26.84 -4.75 -8.82
C ALA A 269 -28.23 -5.04 -8.19
N ILE A 270 -28.94 -4.00 -7.73
CA ILE A 270 -30.32 -4.13 -7.24
C ILE A 270 -31.27 -4.48 -8.39
N GLN A 271 -31.14 -3.83 -9.55
CA GLN A 271 -31.95 -4.13 -10.73
C GLN A 271 -31.75 -5.56 -11.23
N GLU A 272 -30.51 -6.03 -11.29
CA GLU A 272 -30.20 -7.42 -11.68
C GLU A 272 -30.80 -8.43 -10.69
N LYS A 273 -30.79 -8.14 -9.38
CA LYS A 273 -31.47 -8.96 -8.38
C LYS A 273 -33.00 -8.94 -8.55
N ASN A 274 -33.58 -7.76 -8.76
CA ASN A 274 -35.03 -7.62 -8.99
C ASN A 274 -35.45 -8.42 -10.23
N ALA A 275 -34.76 -8.25 -11.36
CA ALA A 275 -35.07 -8.98 -12.60
C ALA A 275 -34.97 -10.50 -12.43
N LYS A 276 -34.03 -10.98 -11.59
CA LYS A 276 -33.82 -12.41 -11.37
C LYS A 276 -34.84 -13.05 -10.42
N PHE A 277 -35.26 -12.34 -9.37
CA PHE A 277 -36.07 -12.92 -8.29
C PHE A 277 -37.53 -12.43 -8.25
N LEU A 278 -37.82 -11.27 -8.86
CA LEU A 278 -39.14 -10.66 -8.91
C LEU A 278 -39.52 -10.43 -10.38
N PRO A 279 -40.13 -11.44 -11.05
CA PRO A 279 -40.56 -11.27 -12.43
C PRO A 279 -41.66 -10.21 -12.52
N THR A 280 -41.45 -9.22 -13.39
CA THR A 280 -42.46 -8.22 -13.71
C THR A 280 -43.55 -8.87 -14.56
N ILE A 281 -44.78 -8.91 -14.03
CA ILE A 281 -45.98 -9.29 -14.77
C ILE A 281 -46.34 -8.10 -15.67
N ALA A 282 -46.67 -8.35 -16.93
CA ALA A 282 -47.10 -7.27 -17.82
C ALA A 282 -48.45 -6.71 -17.37
N ASP A 283 -48.64 -5.39 -17.53
CA ASP A 283 -49.93 -4.76 -17.28
C ASP A 283 -51.00 -5.38 -18.19
N THR A 284 -52.17 -5.64 -17.61
CA THR A 284 -53.36 -6.09 -18.33
C THR A 284 -54.44 -5.02 -18.22
N ASP A 285 -55.50 -5.11 -19.03
CA ASP A 285 -56.58 -4.12 -19.00
C ASP A 285 -57.20 -3.93 -17.60
N PHE A 286 -57.18 -5.00 -16.79
CA PHE A 286 -57.77 -5.03 -15.44
C PHE A 286 -56.75 -4.83 -14.31
N ILE A 287 -55.46 -5.11 -14.55
CA ILE A 287 -54.40 -5.00 -13.53
C ILE A 287 -53.33 -4.06 -14.07
N LYS A 288 -53.25 -2.87 -13.49
CA LYS A 288 -52.23 -1.86 -13.80
C LYS A 288 -51.35 -1.65 -12.59
N TRP A 289 -50.04 -1.77 -12.75
CA TRP A 289 -49.10 -1.45 -11.69
C TRP A 289 -48.79 0.04 -11.64
N SER A 290 -48.75 0.57 -10.42
CA SER A 290 -48.22 1.91 -10.17
C SER A 290 -46.71 1.89 -10.45
N LYS A 291 -46.25 2.80 -11.31
CA LYS A 291 -44.81 2.96 -11.60
C LYS A 291 -44.08 3.69 -10.48
N ASP A 292 -44.82 4.29 -9.56
CA ASP A 292 -44.27 5.06 -8.46
C ASP A 292 -43.75 4.15 -7.34
N PRO A 293 -42.52 4.38 -6.84
CA PRO A 293 -41.93 3.55 -5.79
C PRO A 293 -42.61 3.72 -4.42
N VAL A 294 -43.38 4.81 -4.25
CA VAL A 294 -44.14 5.10 -3.02
C VAL A 294 -45.56 5.45 -3.41
N VAL A 295 -46.51 4.63 -2.99
CA VAL A 295 -47.95 4.86 -3.18
C VAL A 295 -48.54 5.30 -1.85
N ILE A 296 -49.14 6.49 -1.82
CA ILE A 296 -49.75 7.06 -0.62
C ILE A 296 -51.26 6.90 -0.69
N SER A 297 -51.84 6.16 0.25
CA SER A 297 -53.29 6.01 0.39
C SER A 297 -53.81 6.94 1.49
N THR A 298 -54.46 8.03 1.10
CA THR A 298 -55.16 8.94 2.01
C THR A 298 -56.67 8.65 2.01
N LYS A 299 -57.22 8.34 3.18
CA LYS A 299 -58.68 8.23 3.39
C LYS A 299 -59.10 9.21 4.49
N PRO A 300 -60.24 9.91 4.36
CA PRO A 300 -60.67 10.87 5.37
C PRO A 300 -60.88 10.18 6.73
N GLY A 301 -60.40 10.83 7.80
CA GLY A 301 -60.49 10.30 9.18
C GLY A 301 -59.46 9.21 9.53
N ARG A 302 -58.46 8.94 8.69
CA ARG A 302 -57.35 8.01 8.97
C ARG A 302 -56.00 8.62 8.59
N PRO A 303 -54.90 8.28 9.28
CA PRO A 303 -53.57 8.71 8.87
C PRO A 303 -53.21 8.13 7.50
N ALA A 304 -52.41 8.88 6.74
CA ALA A 304 -51.93 8.45 5.43
C ALA A 304 -51.06 7.19 5.56
N ILE A 305 -51.32 6.19 4.73
CA ILE A 305 -50.51 4.95 4.68
C ILE A 305 -49.60 5.02 3.46
N HIS A 306 -48.30 4.87 3.69
CA HIS A 306 -47.28 4.85 2.64
C HIS A 306 -46.88 3.41 2.32
N PHE A 307 -47.17 2.98 1.10
CA PHE A 307 -46.70 1.71 0.57
C PHE A 307 -45.40 1.97 -0.19
N VAL A 308 -44.27 1.55 0.36
CA VAL A 308 -42.95 1.69 -0.26
C VAL A 308 -42.56 0.35 -0.87
N ASP A 309 -42.33 0.32 -2.19
CA ASP A 309 -41.79 -0.86 -2.84
C ASP A 309 -40.31 -1.02 -2.48
N VAL A 310 -40.00 -2.07 -1.73
CA VAL A 310 -38.65 -2.41 -1.30
C VAL A 310 -37.93 -3.36 -2.28
N GLY A 311 -38.61 -3.85 -3.31
CA GLY A 311 -38.07 -4.78 -4.30
C GLY A 311 -37.43 -6.03 -3.69
N ALA A 312 -36.40 -6.58 -4.37
CA ALA A 312 -35.66 -7.75 -3.91
C ALA A 312 -34.59 -7.40 -2.85
N LYS A 313 -34.67 -6.22 -2.22
CA LYS A 313 -33.67 -5.75 -1.24
C LYS A 313 -33.52 -6.70 -0.06
N TYR A 314 -34.61 -7.32 0.37
CA TYR A 314 -34.66 -8.25 1.50
C TYR A 314 -34.76 -9.72 1.07
N VAL A 315 -34.62 -10.00 -0.23
CA VAL A 315 -34.58 -11.37 -0.74
C VAL A 315 -33.17 -11.92 -0.58
N ASP A 316 -33.02 -12.98 0.22
CA ASP A 316 -31.76 -13.71 0.31
C ASP A 316 -31.53 -14.50 -0.99
N ALA A 317 -30.67 -13.96 -1.84
CA ALA A 317 -30.32 -14.53 -3.13
C ALA A 317 -29.84 -15.99 -3.02
N THR A 318 -29.18 -16.35 -1.92
CA THR A 318 -28.66 -17.71 -1.73
C THR A 318 -29.78 -18.69 -1.40
N ALA A 319 -30.72 -18.30 -0.55
CA ALA A 319 -31.90 -19.09 -0.21
C ALA A 319 -32.80 -19.30 -1.43
N GLU A 320 -33.03 -18.26 -2.24
CA GLU A 320 -33.84 -18.37 -3.46
C GLU A 320 -33.20 -19.25 -4.53
N MET A 321 -31.88 -19.15 -4.74
CA MET A 321 -31.21 -20.06 -5.67
C MET A 321 -31.32 -21.52 -5.24
N LYS A 322 -31.23 -21.82 -3.94
CA LYS A 322 -31.47 -23.17 -3.40
C LYS A 322 -32.91 -23.62 -3.63
N ARG A 323 -33.89 -22.71 -3.45
CA ARG A 323 -35.31 -22.97 -3.66
C ARG A 323 -35.61 -23.30 -5.13
N LEU A 324 -35.12 -22.49 -6.07
CA LEU A 324 -35.27 -22.71 -7.51
C LEU A 324 -34.63 -24.04 -7.95
N ALA A 325 -33.44 -24.38 -7.45
CA ALA A 325 -32.79 -25.65 -7.75
C ALA A 325 -33.59 -26.86 -7.22
N SER A 326 -34.13 -26.77 -6.01
CA SER A 326 -35.00 -27.80 -5.43
C SER A 326 -36.30 -27.98 -6.22
N ALA A 327 -36.94 -26.88 -6.62
CA ALA A 327 -38.14 -26.90 -7.47
C ALA A 327 -37.86 -27.53 -8.84
N GLY A 328 -36.72 -27.19 -9.46
CA GLY A 328 -36.29 -27.79 -10.72
C GLY A 328 -36.07 -29.31 -10.62
N ARG A 329 -35.45 -29.79 -9.53
CA ARG A 329 -35.30 -31.24 -9.27
C ARG A 329 -36.65 -31.94 -9.14
N ARG A 330 -37.59 -31.36 -8.38
CA ARG A 330 -38.95 -31.89 -8.20
C ARG A 330 -39.72 -31.95 -9.53
N SER A 331 -39.62 -30.91 -10.36
CA SER A 331 -40.25 -30.86 -11.68
C SER A 331 -39.73 -31.98 -12.60
N ARG A 332 -38.41 -32.12 -12.72
CA ARG A 332 -37.79 -33.20 -13.52
C ARG A 332 -38.22 -34.59 -13.06
N TYR A 333 -38.30 -34.79 -11.74
CA TYR A 333 -38.77 -36.05 -11.18
C TYR A 333 -40.24 -36.34 -11.53
N ARG A 334 -41.12 -35.33 -11.46
CA ARG A 334 -42.53 -35.47 -11.87
C ARG A 334 -42.66 -35.80 -13.36
N LEU A 335 -41.89 -35.14 -14.22
CA LEU A 335 -41.88 -35.41 -15.66
C LEU A 335 -41.42 -36.85 -15.95
N LYS A 336 -40.36 -37.31 -15.27
CA LYS A 336 -39.88 -38.69 -15.42
C LYS A 336 -40.95 -39.71 -15.00
N LYS A 337 -41.60 -39.51 -13.85
CA LYS A 337 -42.68 -40.38 -13.36
C LYS A 337 -43.91 -40.36 -14.27
N ALA A 338 -44.24 -39.19 -14.83
CA ALA A 338 -45.33 -39.07 -15.80
C ALA A 338 -45.03 -39.83 -17.09
N ALA A 339 -43.79 -39.76 -17.58
CA ALA A 339 -43.35 -40.53 -18.75
C ALA A 339 -43.36 -42.05 -18.48
N GLU A 340 -42.88 -42.50 -17.31
CA GLU A 340 -42.95 -43.90 -16.90
C GLU A 340 -44.40 -44.42 -16.86
N LYS A 341 -45.36 -43.58 -16.43
CA LYS A 341 -46.79 -43.92 -16.40
C LYS A 341 -47.46 -43.90 -17.78
N GLN A 342 -46.86 -43.28 -18.80
CA GLN A 342 -47.37 -43.31 -20.18
C GLN A 342 -46.84 -44.52 -20.96
N ILE A 343 -45.76 -45.14 -20.49
CA ILE A 343 -45.12 -46.31 -21.10
C ILE A 343 -45.70 -47.62 -20.54
N ALA A 344 -46.19 -47.61 -19.30
CA ALA A 344 -46.93 -48.70 -18.67
C ALA A 344 -48.44 -48.54 -18.92
#